data_AF-A0A661N5J8-F1
#
_entry.id   AF-A0A661N5J8-F1
#
_cell.length_a   1.000
_cell.length_b   1.000
_cell.length_c   1.000
_cell.angle_alpha   90.00
_cell.angle_beta   90.00
_cell.angle_gamma   90.00
#
_symmetry.space_group_name_H-M   'P 1'
#
loop_
_entity.id
_entity.type
_entity.pdbx_description
1 polymer ?
#
loop_
_entity_poly.entity_id
_entity_poly.type
_entity_poly.pdbx_seq_one_letter_code
_entity_poly.pdbx_strand_id
1 'polypeptide(L)'
;MKPMGKQCFRGLLVATAMALVACGNPEFTQEDSGSTETFDVGDEFDITLPTNMSAGHSWSVDISNPAVVTLRGTDYDSDSNEDGGVGDMIHTFECLDAGEATIDMKNSTLQEAVLSSFVLYVIVE
;
A
#
# COMPACT_ATOMS: atom_id res chain seq x y z
N MET A 1 22.29 40.57 18.70
CA MET A 1 23.68 40.26 19.13
C MET A 1 23.78 38.77 19.38
N LYS A 2 24.67 38.06 18.67
CA LYS A 2 25.05 36.69 18.99
C LYS A 2 26.36 36.75 19.76
N PRO A 3 26.57 35.84 20.73
CA PRO A 3 27.85 35.17 20.79
C PRO A 3 27.69 33.65 20.74
N MET A 4 28.45 33.04 19.83
CA MET A 4 28.87 31.65 19.86
C MET A 4 29.78 31.42 21.09
N GLY A 5 29.71 30.22 21.69
CA GLY A 5 30.57 29.88 22.83
C GLY A 5 30.53 28.41 23.24
N LYS A 6 31.02 27.55 22.33
CA LYS A 6 31.66 26.22 22.51
C LYS A 6 31.47 25.44 23.85
N GLN A 7 30.64 24.41 23.77
CA GLN A 7 30.86 23.00 24.15
C GLN A 7 31.71 22.67 25.40
N CYS A 8 31.05 22.09 26.42
CA CYS A 8 31.66 21.17 27.39
C CYS A 8 30.86 19.86 27.35
N PHE A 9 31.49 18.81 26.84
CA PHE A 9 30.94 17.46 26.71
C PHE A 9 30.97 16.75 28.08
N ARG A 10 29.81 16.42 28.64
CA ARG A 10 29.66 15.49 29.76
C ARG A 10 28.35 14.73 29.62
N GLY A 11 28.45 13.41 29.61
CA GLY A 11 27.32 12.53 29.92
C GLY A 11 26.68 11.88 28.71
N LEU A 12 27.14 10.67 28.43
CA LEU A 12 26.47 9.66 27.63
C LEU A 12 25.03 9.44 28.12
N LEU A 13 24.06 9.67 27.23
CA LEU A 13 22.83 8.87 27.18
C LEU A 13 22.48 8.71 25.71
N VAL A 14 23.00 7.64 25.13
CA VAL A 14 22.54 7.09 23.86
C VAL A 14 21.12 6.57 24.14
N ALA A 15 20.13 7.37 23.77
CA ALA A 15 18.82 6.83 23.45
C ALA A 15 18.78 6.65 21.93
N THR A 16 19.40 5.56 21.47
CA THR A 16 19.08 5.00 20.16
C THR A 16 17.60 4.64 20.23
N ALA A 17 16.74 5.47 19.67
CA ALA A 17 15.43 5.01 19.26
C ALA A 17 15.68 3.99 18.15
N MET A 18 15.62 2.70 18.49
CA MET A 18 15.47 1.64 17.50
C MET A 18 14.13 1.90 16.82
N ALA A 19 14.17 2.57 15.67
CA ALA A 19 13.08 2.46 14.71
C ALA A 19 12.98 0.97 14.40
N LEU A 20 11.87 0.35 14.79
CA LEU A 20 11.47 -0.93 14.21
C LEU A 20 11.25 -0.63 12.73
N VAL A 21 12.26 -0.94 11.92
CA VAL A 21 12.09 -1.02 10.47
C VAL A 21 11.11 -2.16 10.26
N ALA A 22 9.83 -1.84 10.11
CA ALA A 22 8.92 -2.73 9.43
C ALA A 22 9.50 -2.89 8.02
N CYS A 23 10.09 -4.05 7.76
CA CYS A 23 10.60 -4.40 6.45
C CYS A 23 9.37 -4.78 5.62
N GLY A 24 8.66 -3.79 5.10
CA GLY A 24 7.44 -3.95 4.31
C GLY A 24 7.32 -2.81 3.32
N ASN A 25 6.63 -3.08 2.21
CA ASN A 25 6.30 -2.08 1.21
C ASN A 25 5.31 -1.05 1.82
N PRO A 26 5.22 0.19 1.29
CA PRO A 26 4.12 1.09 1.61
C PRO A 26 2.79 0.38 1.37
N GLU A 27 1.86 0.48 2.32
CA GLU A 27 0.55 -0.17 2.25
C GLU A 27 -0.57 0.86 2.18
N PHE A 28 -1.53 0.64 1.28
CA PHE A 28 -2.74 1.42 1.14
C PHE A 28 -3.97 0.57 1.41
N THR A 29 -4.92 1.15 2.14
CA THR A 29 -6.14 0.49 2.57
C THR A 29 -7.37 1.14 1.95
N GLN A 30 -8.55 0.62 2.27
CA GLN A 30 -9.82 1.22 1.83
C GLN A 30 -9.95 2.71 2.20
N GLU A 31 -9.32 3.16 3.28
CA GLU A 31 -9.34 4.56 3.75
C GLU A 31 -8.57 5.52 2.83
N ASP A 32 -7.62 5.00 2.06
CA ASP A 32 -6.74 5.76 1.18
C ASP A 32 -7.33 5.95 -0.23
N SER A 33 -8.52 5.40 -0.49
CA SER A 33 -9.16 5.47 -1.81
C SER A 33 -9.35 6.93 -2.26
N GLY A 34 -8.87 7.24 -3.46
CA GLY A 34 -8.92 8.55 -4.10
C GLY A 34 -7.68 9.43 -3.83
N SER A 35 -6.70 8.92 -3.07
CA SER A 35 -5.41 9.59 -2.85
C SER A 35 -4.50 9.55 -4.07
N THR A 36 -3.47 10.40 -4.05
CA THR A 36 -2.43 10.47 -5.08
C THR A 36 -1.09 10.29 -4.41
N GLU A 37 -0.31 9.33 -4.90
CA GLU A 37 0.94 8.89 -4.29
C GLU A 37 2.07 8.95 -5.29
N THR A 38 3.27 9.27 -4.80
CA THR A 38 4.48 9.44 -5.61
C THR A 38 5.52 8.40 -5.23
N PHE A 39 6.10 7.76 -6.23
CA PHE A 39 7.11 6.70 -6.09
C PHE A 39 8.28 6.94 -7.04
N ASP A 40 9.41 6.29 -6.76
CA ASP A 40 10.53 6.20 -7.67
C ASP A 40 10.40 4.95 -8.58
N VAL A 41 11.01 4.98 -9.77
CA VAL A 41 11.13 3.78 -10.60
C VAL A 41 11.82 2.64 -9.84
N GLY A 42 11.17 1.47 -9.81
CA GLY A 42 11.63 0.28 -9.11
C GLY A 42 11.03 0.09 -7.71
N ASP A 43 10.28 1.06 -7.20
CA ASP A 43 9.53 0.91 -5.95
C ASP A 43 8.41 -0.13 -6.10
N GLU A 44 8.09 -0.75 -4.97
CA GLU A 44 6.91 -1.61 -4.79
C GLU A 44 6.01 -1.02 -3.72
N PHE A 45 4.71 -1.26 -3.85
CA PHE A 45 3.70 -0.92 -2.84
C PHE A 45 2.55 -1.92 -2.84
N ASP A 46 1.87 -2.03 -1.71
CA ASP A 46 0.77 -2.96 -1.49
C ASP A 46 -0.56 -2.22 -1.36
N ILE A 47 -1.62 -2.79 -1.92
CA ILE A 47 -3.00 -2.39 -1.66
C ILE A 47 -3.69 -3.55 -0.94
N THR A 48 -4.10 -3.31 0.30
CA THR A 48 -4.72 -4.30 1.19
C THR A 48 -6.19 -3.97 1.38
N LEU A 49 -7.07 -4.83 0.84
CA LEU A 49 -8.52 -4.58 0.84
C LEU A 49 -9.29 -5.75 1.46
N PRO A 50 -10.30 -5.47 2.29
CA PRO A 50 -11.10 -6.51 2.93
C PRO A 50 -11.83 -7.36 1.89
N THR A 51 -11.89 -8.66 2.14
CA THR A 51 -12.48 -9.65 1.25
C THR A 51 -13.13 -10.78 2.05
N ASN A 52 -14.31 -11.21 1.59
CA ASN A 52 -14.94 -12.43 2.05
C ASN A 52 -14.99 -13.47 0.91
N MET A 53 -13.98 -14.33 0.84
CA MET A 53 -13.88 -15.36 -0.19
C MET A 53 -14.99 -16.41 -0.09
N SER A 54 -15.51 -16.71 1.11
CA SER A 54 -16.58 -17.72 1.26
C SER A 54 -17.91 -17.26 0.65
N ALA A 55 -18.12 -15.94 0.59
CA ALA A 55 -19.26 -15.33 -0.09
C ALA A 55 -19.00 -15.06 -1.59
N GLY A 56 -17.84 -15.47 -2.11
CA GLY A 56 -17.48 -15.31 -3.53
C GLY A 56 -17.12 -13.88 -3.91
N HIS A 57 -16.65 -13.07 -2.96
CA HIS A 57 -16.10 -11.74 -3.26
C HIS A 57 -14.73 -11.86 -3.90
N SER A 58 -14.46 -10.98 -4.85
CA SER A 58 -13.13 -10.81 -5.43
C SER A 58 -12.92 -9.36 -5.85
N TRP A 59 -11.66 -8.91 -5.81
CA TRP A 59 -11.26 -7.61 -6.34
C TRP A 59 -10.72 -7.77 -7.76
N SER A 60 -11.38 -7.11 -8.70
CA SER A 60 -10.83 -6.89 -10.05
C SER A 60 -9.90 -5.68 -10.03
N VAL A 61 -8.81 -5.74 -10.78
CA VAL A 61 -7.79 -4.68 -10.89
C VAL A 61 -7.74 -4.20 -12.33
N ASP A 62 -7.95 -2.90 -12.54
CA ASP A 62 -7.77 -2.21 -13.82
C ASP A 62 -6.66 -1.16 -13.66
N ILE A 63 -5.65 -1.22 -14.54
CA ILE A 63 -4.50 -0.32 -14.50
C ILE A 63 -4.50 0.49 -15.80
N SER A 64 -4.59 1.81 -15.68
CA SER A 64 -4.68 2.69 -16.86
C SER A 64 -3.41 2.70 -17.70
N ASN A 65 -2.24 2.46 -17.08
CA ASN A 65 -0.94 2.45 -17.75
C ASN A 65 -0.02 1.33 -17.22
N PRO A 66 -0.13 0.10 -17.75
CA PRO A 66 0.64 -1.06 -17.28
C PRO A 66 2.14 -0.99 -17.58
N ALA A 67 2.59 0.00 -18.37
CA ALA A 67 4.01 0.24 -18.63
C ALA A 67 4.68 1.09 -17.54
N VAL A 68 3.88 1.82 -16.74
CA VAL A 68 4.36 2.66 -15.61
C VAL A 68 4.20 1.91 -14.29
N VAL A 69 3.07 1.23 -14.08
CA VAL A 69 2.84 0.40 -12.88
C VAL A 69 2.26 -0.95 -13.29
N THR A 70 2.68 -2.04 -12.66
CA THR A 70 2.14 -3.37 -12.94
C THR A 70 1.79 -4.13 -11.66
N LEU A 71 0.78 -4.99 -11.73
CA LEU A 71 0.46 -5.92 -10.64
C LEU A 71 1.49 -7.06 -10.64
N ARG A 72 2.25 -7.17 -9.55
CA ARG A 72 3.25 -8.23 -9.35
C ARG A 72 2.67 -9.50 -8.78
N GLY A 73 1.73 -9.38 -7.86
CA GLY A 73 1.13 -10.53 -7.19
C GLY A 73 -0.11 -10.15 -6.40
N THR A 74 -0.87 -11.18 -6.07
CA THR A 74 -2.00 -11.08 -5.14
C THR A 74 -1.84 -12.19 -4.12
N ASP A 75 -1.91 -11.84 -2.85
CA ASP A 75 -1.94 -12.76 -1.72
C ASP A 75 -3.24 -12.61 -0.92
N TYR A 76 -3.46 -13.52 0.01
CA TYR A 76 -4.64 -13.49 0.88
C TYR A 76 -4.24 -13.83 2.31
N ASP A 77 -4.41 -12.83 3.17
CA ASP A 77 -4.19 -12.97 4.59
C ASP A 77 -5.52 -13.32 5.29
N SER A 78 -5.52 -14.48 5.95
CA SER A 78 -6.65 -14.98 6.76
C SER A 78 -6.34 -15.03 8.26
N ASP A 79 -5.17 -14.52 8.68
CA ASP A 79 -4.73 -14.47 10.07
C ASP A 79 -5.54 -13.45 10.91
N SER A 80 -6.54 -12.79 10.31
CA SER A 80 -7.65 -12.17 11.04
C SER A 80 -8.53 -13.17 11.79
N ASN A 81 -8.16 -14.45 11.93
CA ASN A 81 -8.70 -15.38 12.94
C ASN A 81 -10.24 -15.57 12.94
N GLU A 82 -10.91 -15.19 11.84
CA GLU A 82 -12.35 -15.29 11.67
C GLU A 82 -12.67 -16.53 10.80
N ASP A 83 -13.14 -17.59 11.47
CA ASP A 83 -13.70 -18.79 10.85
C ASP A 83 -14.81 -18.38 9.87
N GLY A 84 -14.55 -18.49 8.55
CA GLY A 84 -15.51 -18.06 7.52
C GLY A 84 -14.96 -17.47 6.23
N GLY A 85 -13.64 -17.46 5.98
CA GLY A 85 -13.07 -16.95 4.73
C GLY A 85 -13.17 -15.43 4.59
N VAL A 86 -13.28 -14.73 5.72
CA VAL A 86 -13.13 -13.27 5.84
C VAL A 86 -11.65 -13.00 6.11
N GLY A 87 -11.06 -12.07 5.36
CA GLY A 87 -9.67 -11.69 5.49
C GLY A 87 -9.34 -10.53 4.56
N ASP A 88 -8.06 -10.31 4.30
CA ASP A 88 -7.59 -9.22 3.47
C ASP A 88 -6.94 -9.75 2.19
N MET A 89 -7.29 -9.16 1.06
CA MET A 89 -6.63 -9.41 -0.21
C MET A 89 -5.54 -8.36 -0.40
N ILE A 90 -4.30 -8.83 -0.54
CA ILE A 90 -3.11 -7.98 -0.63
C ILE A 90 -2.64 -8.01 -2.08
N HIS A 91 -2.63 -6.86 -2.73
CA HIS A 91 -2.16 -6.71 -4.11
C HIS A 91 -0.86 -5.93 -4.15
N THR A 92 0.24 -6.58 -4.55
CA THR A 92 1.55 -5.94 -4.68
C THR A 92 1.74 -5.41 -6.09
N PHE A 93 2.12 -4.13 -6.20
CA PHE A 93 2.40 -3.44 -7.44
C PHE A 93 3.87 -3.04 -7.51
N GLU A 94 4.41 -2.96 -8.73
CA GLU A 94 5.77 -2.45 -9.00
C GLU A 94 5.72 -1.30 -10.01
N CYS A 95 6.48 -0.24 -9.71
CA CYS A 95 6.70 0.92 -10.56
C CYS A 95 7.81 0.62 -11.59
N LEU A 96 7.46 0.55 -12.86
CA LEU A 96 8.35 0.10 -13.95
C LEU A 96 9.06 1.23 -14.68
N ASP A 97 8.39 2.38 -14.86
CA ASP A 97 8.89 3.51 -15.63
C ASP A 97 8.22 4.81 -15.15
N ALA A 98 8.82 5.95 -15.47
CA ALA A 98 8.30 7.25 -15.04
C ALA A 98 7.01 7.61 -15.79
N GLY A 99 6.08 8.23 -15.07
CA GLY A 99 4.80 8.65 -15.63
C GLY A 99 3.65 8.53 -14.64
N GLU A 100 2.43 8.64 -15.17
CA GLU A 100 1.21 8.59 -14.37
C GLU A 100 0.43 7.31 -14.69
N ALA A 101 -0.12 6.70 -13.66
CA ALA A 101 -1.04 5.57 -13.74
C ALA A 101 -2.20 5.75 -12.76
N THR A 102 -3.29 5.05 -13.02
CA THR A 102 -4.44 4.94 -12.12
C THR A 102 -4.72 3.47 -11.93
N ILE A 103 -4.88 3.07 -10.67
CA ILE A 103 -5.31 1.74 -10.28
C ILE A 103 -6.77 1.87 -9.84
N ASP A 104 -7.69 1.28 -10.60
CA ASP A 104 -9.11 1.20 -10.27
C ASP A 104 -9.44 -0.26 -9.91
N MET A 105 -9.94 -0.46 -8.70
CA MET A 105 -10.26 -1.77 -8.17
C MET A 105 -11.73 -1.85 -7.80
N LYS A 106 -12.38 -2.96 -8.18
CA LYS A 106 -13.81 -3.18 -7.91
C LYS A 106 -14.03 -4.53 -7.24
N ASN A 107 -14.64 -4.50 -6.06
CA ASN A 107 -15.14 -5.67 -5.38
C ASN A 107 -16.49 -6.05 -5.98
N SER A 108 -16.61 -7.28 -6.45
CA SER A 108 -17.87 -7.83 -6.96
C SER A 108 -18.03 -9.29 -6.55
N THR A 109 -19.27 -9.79 -6.67
CA THR A 109 -19.59 -11.21 -6.52
C THR A 109 -20.25 -11.72 -7.78
N LEU A 110 -20.42 -13.04 -7.91
CA LEU A 110 -21.19 -13.63 -9.02
C LEU A 110 -22.67 -13.22 -9.01
N GLN A 111 -23.19 -12.71 -7.89
CA GLN A 111 -24.59 -12.31 -7.72
C GLN A 111 -24.79 -10.79 -7.82
N GLU A 112 -23.78 -9.98 -7.49
CA GLU A 112 -23.86 -8.51 -7.45
C GLU A 112 -22.68 -7.86 -8.18
N ALA A 113 -22.99 -6.90 -9.07
CA ALA A 113 -22.04 -6.38 -10.06
C ALA A 113 -20.90 -5.54 -9.48
N VAL A 114 -21.13 -4.75 -8.41
CA VAL A 114 -20.09 -4.03 -7.64
C VAL A 114 -20.62 -3.74 -6.25
N LEU A 115 -19.85 -4.07 -5.21
CA LEU A 115 -20.17 -3.83 -3.81
C LEU A 115 -19.31 -2.75 -3.16
N SER A 116 -18.07 -2.61 -3.63
CA SER A 116 -17.12 -1.59 -3.17
C SER A 116 -16.11 -1.30 -4.27
N SER A 117 -15.48 -0.12 -4.19
CA SER A 117 -14.44 0.29 -5.12
C SER A 117 -13.29 0.95 -4.36
N PHE A 118 -12.11 0.86 -4.94
CA PHE A 118 -10.90 1.55 -4.49
C PHE A 118 -10.23 2.16 -5.71
N VAL A 119 -9.70 3.37 -5.58
CA VAL A 119 -8.95 4.04 -6.65
C VAL A 119 -7.68 4.64 -6.07
N LEU A 120 -6.53 4.44 -6.72
CA LEU A 120 -5.28 5.11 -6.38
C LEU A 120 -4.70 5.78 -7.62
N TYR A 121 -4.30 7.04 -7.48
CA TYR A 121 -3.55 7.76 -8.51
C TYR A 121 -2.06 7.66 -8.20
N VAL A 122 -1.27 7.20 -9.16
CA VAL A 122 0.15 6.92 -8.98
C VAL A 122 0.97 7.80 -9.92
N ILE A 123 1.95 8.48 -9.36
CA ILE A 123 2.96 9.25 -10.08
C ILE A 123 4.30 8.56 -9.84
N VAL A 124 5.00 8.20 -10.91
CA VAL A 124 6.35 7.61 -10.85
C VAL A 124 7.35 8.61 -11.43
N GLU A 125 8.40 8.94 -10.68
CA GLU A 125 9.46 9.90 -11.05
C GLU A 125 10.81 9.24 -11.41
#